data_AF-A0A1I7SJX8-F1
#
_entry.id   AF-A0A1I7SJX8-F1
#
_cell.length_a   1.000
_cell.length_b   1.000
_cell.length_c   1.000
_cell.angle_alpha   90.00
_cell.angle_beta   90.00
_cell.angle_gamma   90.00
#
_symmetry.space_group_name_H-M   'P 1'
#
loop_
_entity.id
_entity.type
_entity.pdbx_description
1 polymer ?
#
loop_
_entity_poly.entity_id
_entity_poly.type
_entity_poly.pdbx_seq_one_letter_code
_entity_poly.pdbx_strand_id
1 'polypeptide(L)'
;MSKLNDLQLSLALQNTYATTQDFTVDLAGEFSPNGAGGTPFSPFPLNFPAPQGAPRMAEGLISDYTINSLLYWLHQKGFINIKV
;
A
#
# COMPACT_ATOMS: atom_id res chain seq x y z
N MET A 1 20.26 -7.99 15.04
CA MET A 1 19.63 -7.95 13.69
C MET A 1 18.14 -8.09 13.88
N SER A 2 17.38 -7.00 13.73
CA SER A 2 15.91 -7.04 13.86
C SER A 2 15.30 -7.63 12.59
N LYS A 3 14.36 -8.57 12.73
CA LYS A 3 13.73 -9.32 11.63
C LYS A 3 12.96 -8.45 10.62
N LEU A 4 12.71 -7.19 10.97
CA LEU A 4 11.91 -6.24 10.17
C LEU A 4 12.72 -5.15 9.47
N ASN A 5 14.04 -5.09 9.68
CA ASN A 5 14.86 -3.98 9.17
C ASN A 5 14.90 -3.87 7.64
N ASP A 6 14.62 -4.97 6.96
CA ASP A 6 14.60 -5.11 5.51
C ASP A 6 13.18 -5.12 4.94
N LEU A 7 12.11 -4.99 5.75
CA LEU A 7 10.75 -4.85 5.22
C LEU A 7 10.46 -3.37 4.91
N GLN A 8 10.20 -3.06 3.64
CA GLN A 8 10.02 -1.68 3.19
C GLN A 8 8.71 -1.52 2.41
N LEU A 9 8.10 -0.33 2.51
CA LEU A 9 6.96 0.07 1.70
C LEU A 9 7.44 0.77 0.43
N SER A 10 7.15 0.18 -0.73
CA SER A 10 7.39 0.79 -2.03
C SER A 10 6.27 1.78 -2.36
N LEU A 11 6.63 3.06 -2.47
CA LEU A 11 5.76 4.16 -2.88
C LEU A 11 6.11 4.66 -4.29
N ALA A 12 6.49 3.75 -5.18
CA ALA A 12 6.77 4.11 -6.57
C ALA A 12 5.52 4.75 -7.21
N LEU A 13 5.72 5.90 -7.84
CA LEU A 13 4.69 6.60 -8.60
C LEU A 13 4.28 5.75 -9.80
N GLN A 14 2.99 5.38 -9.86
CA GLN A 14 2.42 4.62 -10.96
C GLN A 14 1.85 5.55 -12.02
N ASN A 15 0.94 6.45 -11.62
CA ASN A 15 0.26 7.38 -12.50
C ASN A 15 -0.07 8.68 -11.78
N THR A 16 -0.36 9.71 -12.56
CA THR A 16 -0.89 10.99 -12.08
C THR A 16 -2.05 11.41 -12.96
N TYR A 17 -3.16 11.80 -12.37
CA TYR A 17 -4.33 12.33 -13.07
C TYR A 17 -4.63 13.73 -12.56
N ALA A 18 -4.89 14.65 -13.49
CA ALA A 18 -5.32 15.99 -13.18
C ALA A 18 -6.65 16.24 -13.87
N THR A 19 -7.68 16.58 -13.10
CA THR A 19 -8.98 17.00 -13.61
C THR A 19 -9.21 18.47 -13.25
N THR A 20 -10.35 19.01 -13.65
CA THR A 20 -10.77 20.35 -13.22
C THR A 20 -11.16 20.42 -11.74
N GLN A 21 -11.30 19.26 -11.08
CA GLN A 21 -11.82 19.14 -9.72
C GLN A 21 -10.78 18.61 -8.74
N ASP A 22 -9.84 17.78 -9.19
CA ASP A 22 -8.87 17.09 -8.35
C ASP A 22 -7.53 16.82 -9.03
N PHE A 23 -6.55 16.45 -8.20
CA PHE A 23 -5.25 15.94 -8.61
C PHE A 23 -4.99 14.62 -7.87
N THR A 24 -5.00 13.52 -8.61
CA THR A 24 -4.87 12.16 -8.07
C THR A 24 -3.50 11.58 -8.41
N VAL A 25 -2.90 10.89 -7.45
CA VAL A 25 -1.59 10.25 -7.58
C VAL A 25 -1.74 8.77 -7.20
N ASP A 26 -1.38 7.89 -8.12
CA ASP A 26 -1.36 6.44 -7.88
C ASP A 26 0.02 6.02 -7.42
N LEU A 27 0.09 5.23 -6.36
CA LEU A 27 1.32 4.67 -5.80
C LEU A 27 1.25 3.14 -5.81
N ALA A 28 2.38 2.46 -5.96
CA ALA A 28 2.45 0.99 -5.97
C ALA A 28 1.93 0.37 -4.66
N GLY A 29 2.33 0.91 -3.50
CA GLY A 29 1.79 0.55 -2.20
C GLY A 29 2.09 -0.88 -1.74
N GLU A 30 3.23 -1.47 -2.16
CA GLU A 30 3.62 -2.84 -1.82
C GLU A 30 4.62 -2.85 -0.65
N PHE A 31 4.38 -3.68 0.38
CA PHE A 31 5.44 -4.08 1.30
C PHE A 31 6.23 -5.24 0.71
N SER A 32 7.56 -5.17 0.73
CA SER A 32 8.43 -6.29 0.30
C SER A 32 9.84 -6.20 0.90
N PRO A 33 10.60 -7.31 0.93
CA PRO A 33 12.00 -7.31 1.35
C PRO A 33 12.82 -6.40 0.44
N ASN A 34 13.47 -5.39 1.03
CA ASN A 34 14.26 -4.36 0.36
C ASN A 34 13.51 -3.60 -0.76
N GLY A 35 12.17 -3.62 -0.74
CA GLY A 35 11.37 -3.02 -1.82
C GLY A 35 11.50 -3.72 -3.17
N ALA A 36 12.04 -4.94 -3.22
CA ALA A 36 12.31 -5.69 -4.47
C ALA A 36 11.05 -6.33 -5.09
N GLY A 37 9.91 -6.21 -4.43
CA GLY A 37 8.65 -6.84 -4.83
C GLY A 37 8.60 -8.33 -4.51
N GLY A 38 7.87 -9.09 -5.34
CA GLY A 38 7.77 -10.54 -5.23
C GLY A 38 6.59 -11.04 -4.39
N THR A 39 5.66 -10.16 -4.03
CA THR A 39 4.39 -10.57 -3.44
C THR A 39 3.57 -11.39 -4.48
N PRO A 40 3.04 -12.58 -4.13
CA PRO A 40 2.46 -13.52 -5.12
C PRO A 40 1.02 -13.17 -5.56
N PHE A 41 0.60 -11.94 -5.35
CA PHE A 41 -0.71 -11.41 -5.69
C PHE A 41 -0.58 -9.96 -6.17
N SER A 42 -1.64 -9.38 -6.71
CA SER A 42 -1.62 -8.06 -7.36
C SER A 42 -2.72 -7.15 -6.83
N PRO A 43 -2.54 -5.83 -6.90
CA PRO A 43 -3.57 -4.89 -6.50
C PRO A 43 -4.78 -4.93 -7.45
N PHE A 44 -5.96 -4.66 -6.91
CA PHE A 44 -7.16 -4.40 -7.71
C PHE A 44 -7.27 -2.89 -8.03
N PRO A 45 -7.96 -2.50 -9.11
CA PRO A 45 -8.17 -1.10 -9.45
C PRO A 45 -8.98 -0.38 -8.37
N LEU A 46 -8.37 0.61 -7.73
CA LEU A 46 -9.03 1.49 -6.75
C LEU A 46 -9.40 2.82 -7.41
N ASN A 47 -10.61 3.29 -7.11
CA ASN A 47 -11.06 4.61 -7.53
C ASN A 47 -11.61 5.36 -6.32
N PHE A 48 -11.37 6.66 -6.28
CA PHE A 48 -11.99 7.52 -5.28
C PHE A 48 -13.51 7.52 -5.44
N PRO A 49 -14.28 7.41 -4.34
CA PRO A 49 -15.71 7.69 -4.40
C PRO A 49 -15.92 9.16 -4.76
N ALA A 50 -17.11 9.48 -5.30
CA ALA A 50 -17.45 10.87 -5.60
C ALA A 50 -17.27 11.76 -4.35
N PRO A 51 -16.73 12.98 -4.49
CA PRO A 51 -16.46 13.86 -3.36
C PRO A 51 -17.73 14.11 -2.54
N GLN A 52 -17.78 13.60 -1.31
CA GLN A 52 -18.96 13.73 -0.44
C GLN A 52 -18.93 15.04 0.33
N GLY A 53 -19.07 16.17 -0.37
CA GLY A 53 -19.52 17.49 0.15
C GLY A 53 -18.74 18.16 1.29
N ALA A 54 -17.82 17.46 1.95
CA ALA A 54 -17.01 17.95 3.05
C ALA A 54 -15.68 18.47 2.47
N PRO A 55 -15.29 19.72 2.74
CA PRO A 55 -14.04 20.27 2.23
C PRO A 55 -12.85 19.58 2.92
N ARG A 56 -12.26 18.59 2.24
CA ARG A 56 -11.01 17.94 2.62
C ARG A 56 -9.92 18.39 1.65
N MET A 57 -8.76 18.75 2.20
CA MET A 57 -7.61 19.19 1.38
C MET A 57 -6.86 18.02 0.72
N ALA A 58 -6.99 16.83 1.28
CA ALA A 58 -6.39 15.61 0.75
C ALA A 58 -7.22 14.39 1.18
N GLU A 59 -7.27 13.41 0.29
CA GLU A 59 -7.89 12.11 0.55
C GLU A 59 -6.89 11.01 0.21
N GLY A 60 -6.95 9.91 0.96
CA GLY A 60 -6.06 8.76 0.75
C GLY A 60 -6.88 7.48 0.75
N LEU A 61 -6.56 6.61 -0.20
CA LEU A 61 -7.08 5.25 -0.27
C LEU A 61 -5.95 4.28 -0.03
N ILE A 62 -6.20 3.27 0.82
CA ILE A 62 -5.27 2.19 1.07
C ILE A 62 -5.92 0.90 0.57
N SER A 63 -5.21 0.19 -0.30
CA SER A 63 -5.67 -1.08 -0.85
C SER A 63 -5.57 -2.21 0.17
N ASP A 64 -6.42 -3.22 0.00
CA ASP A 64 -6.25 -4.50 0.66
C ASP A 64 -4.89 -5.12 0.32
N TYR A 65 -4.40 -4.91 -0.91
CA TYR A 65 -3.08 -5.33 -1.39
C TYR A 65 -1.93 -4.81 -0.52
N THR A 66 -1.99 -3.55 -0.10
CA THR A 66 -0.99 -2.95 0.80
C THR A 66 -0.98 -3.64 2.17
N ILE A 67 -2.16 -3.93 2.72
CA ILE A 67 -2.28 -4.60 4.02
C ILE A 67 -1.89 -6.08 3.90
N ASN A 68 -2.33 -6.76 2.85
CA ASN A 68 -2.06 -8.16 2.61
C ASN A 68 -0.58 -8.42 2.33
N SER A 69 0.09 -7.56 1.56
CA SER A 69 1.55 -7.66 1.35
C SER A 69 2.31 -7.51 2.67
N LEU A 70 1.92 -6.54 3.52
CA LEU A 70 2.50 -6.40 4.87
C LEU A 70 2.35 -7.69 5.68
N LEU A 71 1.12 -8.18 5.83
CA LEU A 71 0.83 -9.38 6.62
C LEU A 71 1.52 -10.63 6.07
N TYR A 72 1.55 -10.78 4.75
CA TYR A 72 2.26 -11.87 4.07
C TYR A 72 3.74 -11.88 4.45
N TRP A 73 4.43 -10.75 4.34
CA TRP A 73 5.86 -10.70 4.65
C TRP A 73 6.16 -10.79 6.15
N LEU A 74 5.29 -10.25 7.01
CA LEU A 74 5.39 -10.43 8.46
C LEU A 74 5.24 -11.91 8.85
N HIS A 75 4.32 -12.63 8.20
CA HIS A 75 4.14 -14.07 8.39
C HIS A 75 5.35 -14.87 7.87
N GLN A 76 5.83 -14.60 6.66
CA GLN A 76 7.01 -15.26 6.08
C GLN A 76 8.27 -15.10 6.95
N LYS A 77 8.41 -13.96 7.64
CA LYS A 77 9.53 -13.68 8.56
C LYS A 77 9.36 -14.29 9.96
N GLY A 78 8.23 -14.95 10.22
CA GLY A 78 7.89 -15.49 11.55
C GLY A 78 7.87 -14.39 12.62
N PHE A 79 7.47 -13.18 12.24
CA PHE A 79 7.27 -12.06 13.18
C PHE A 79 5.97 -12.25 13.96
N ILE A 80 4.92 -12.70 13.28
CA ILE A 80 3.66 -13.06 13.91
C ILE A 80 3.83 -14.45 14.52
N ASN A 81 4.12 -14.50 15.82
CA ASN A 81 4.19 -15.74 16.59
C ASN A 81 3.38 -15.55 17.88
N ILE A 82 2.35 -16.38 18.06
CA ILE A 82 1.53 -16.40 19.26
C ILE A 82 1.95 -17.63 20.05
N LYS A 83 2.53 -17.40 21.24
CA LYS A 83 2.77 -18.46 22.22
C LYS A 83 1.60 -18.43 23.20
N VAL A 84 0.93 -19.56 23.34
CA VAL A 84 -0.14 -19.80 24.33
C VAL A 84 0.42 -20.73 25.39
#